data_AF-A0ABD0QJS0-F1
#
_entry.id   AF-A0ABD0QJS0-F1
#
_cell.length_a   1.000
_cell.length_b   1.000
_cell.length_c   1.000
_cell.angle_alpha   90.00
_cell.angle_beta   90.00
_cell.angle_gamma   90.00
#
_symmetry.space_group_name_H-M   'P 1'
#
loop_
_entity.id
_entity.type
_entity.pdbx_description
1 polymer ?
#
loop_
_entity_poly.entity_id
_entity_poly.type
_entity_poly.pdbx_seq_one_letter_code
_entity_poly.pdbx_strand_id
1 'polypeptide(L)'
;STMLYHKLCELQSEDWMEKSLLYLAVCERFKGTTMQPITPPPPMMPVPTAKWLLSVHAEDIRQGDIHLRVHLENGLHKAAGTAAWVTNVGNEHGQVLMSVLTSHEGQGLLPMTTGLVKRYEEAGVAPPKLLYVDRDCCSSLGTSKAAAMFSGWSDMVVRLDVWHFMRRFTAGLHTDSHPLYSLFMVRLSGCIFVWDEGDMNLLMEAKRRELEQNQAIRGLTNEQLAGRLTSKQLAHH
;
A
#
# COMPACT_ATOMS: atom_id res chain seq x y z
N SER A 1 -14.03 -18.53 -6.13
CA SER A 1 -13.41 -18.09 -4.87
C SER A 1 -13.67 -19.12 -3.77
N THR A 2 -13.06 -20.30 -3.89
CA THR A 2 -13.22 -21.43 -2.94
C THR A 2 -11.84 -21.99 -2.59
N MET A 3 -11.00 -22.22 -3.60
CA MET A 3 -9.60 -22.64 -3.45
C MET A 3 -8.78 -21.78 -2.48
N LEU A 4 -8.87 -20.45 -2.57
CA LEU A 4 -8.13 -19.55 -1.68
C LEU A 4 -8.61 -19.66 -0.23
N TYR A 5 -9.93 -19.72 -0.02
CA TYR A 5 -10.51 -19.89 1.32
C TYR A 5 -10.11 -21.24 1.92
N HIS A 6 -10.19 -22.32 1.14
CA HIS A 6 -9.70 -23.64 1.57
C HIS A 6 -8.21 -23.62 1.91
N LYS A 7 -7.39 -22.92 1.13
CA LYS A 7 -5.96 -22.80 1.42
C LYS A 7 -5.69 -21.99 2.69
N LEU A 8 -6.46 -20.94 2.94
CA LEU A 8 -6.40 -20.17 4.19
C LEU A 8 -6.82 -21.03 5.39
N CYS A 9 -7.88 -21.84 5.26
CA CYS A 9 -8.29 -22.80 6.29
C CYS A 9 -7.19 -23.81 6.59
N GLU A 10 -6.60 -24.40 5.56
CA GLU A 10 -5.53 -25.39 5.71
C GLU A 10 -4.33 -24.80 6.46
N LEU A 11 -3.83 -23.63 6.02
CA LEU A 11 -2.67 -22.97 6.63
C LEU A 11 -2.95 -22.51 8.07
N GLN A 12 -4.15 -21.99 8.35
CA GLN A 12 -4.53 -21.60 9.70
C GLN A 12 -4.68 -22.82 10.63
N SER A 13 -5.14 -23.95 10.11
CA SER A 13 -5.17 -25.22 10.85
C SER A 13 -3.77 -25.76 11.15
N GLU A 14 -2.86 -25.68 10.17
CA GLU A 14 -1.45 -26.08 10.35
C GLU A 14 -0.75 -25.25 11.43
N ASP A 15 -0.81 -23.91 11.35
CA ASP A 15 -0.19 -23.00 12.32
C ASP A 15 -0.79 -23.17 13.73
N TRP A 16 -2.11 -23.33 13.85
CA TRP A 16 -2.76 -23.59 15.13
C TRP A 16 -2.31 -24.93 15.72
N MET A 17 -2.17 -25.97 14.90
CA MET A 17 -1.70 -27.28 15.34
C MET A 17 -0.26 -27.23 15.82
N GLU A 18 0.63 -26.57 15.07
CA GLU A 18 2.03 -26.40 15.45
C GLU A 18 2.17 -25.67 16.80
N LYS A 19 1.45 -24.55 16.98
CA LYS A 19 1.43 -23.79 18.23
C LYS A 19 0.85 -24.59 19.40
N SER A 20 -0.20 -25.37 19.13
CA SER A 20 -0.82 -26.24 20.14
C SER A 20 0.14 -27.35 20.58
N LEU A 21 0.86 -27.95 19.63
CA LEU A 21 1.89 -28.95 19.94
C LEU A 21 3.04 -28.36 20.75
N LEU A 22 3.52 -27.17 20.38
CA LEU A 22 4.54 -26.45 21.16
C LEU A 22 4.07 -26.14 22.58
N TYR A 23 2.83 -25.63 22.73
CA TYR A 23 2.23 -25.36 24.03
C TYR A 23 2.16 -26.62 24.89
N LEU A 24 1.62 -27.71 24.35
CA LEU A 24 1.51 -28.98 25.06
C LEU A 24 2.90 -29.53 25.44
N ALA A 25 3.87 -29.48 24.53
CA ALA A 25 5.24 -29.92 24.80
C ALA A 25 5.92 -29.12 25.92
N VAL A 26 5.62 -27.82 26.04
CA VAL A 26 6.06 -26.99 27.17
C VAL A 26 5.33 -27.40 28.45
N CYS A 27 4.02 -27.58 28.40
CA CYS A 27 3.21 -27.99 29.55
C CYS A 27 3.64 -29.34 30.14
N GLU A 28 4.04 -30.31 29.30
CA GLU A 28 4.61 -31.59 29.77
C GLU A 28 5.79 -31.40 30.72
N ARG A 29 6.63 -30.38 30.50
CA ARG A 29 7.82 -30.11 31.34
C ARG A 29 7.49 -29.60 32.73
N PHE A 30 6.27 -29.11 32.94
CA PHE A 30 5.78 -28.58 34.21
C PHE A 30 4.81 -29.54 34.92
N LYS A 31 4.57 -30.73 34.36
CA LYS A 31 3.78 -31.76 35.02
C LYS A 31 4.44 -32.18 36.33
N GLY A 32 3.74 -31.94 37.44
CA GLY A 32 4.17 -32.30 38.79
C GLY A 32 4.87 -31.18 39.58
N THR A 33 5.16 -30.03 38.97
CA THR A 33 5.80 -28.89 39.66
C THR A 33 4.79 -27.83 40.12
N THR A 34 3.61 -27.77 39.50
CA THR A 34 2.57 -26.78 39.77
C THR A 34 1.29 -27.42 40.32
N MET A 35 0.72 -26.80 41.36
CA MET A 35 -0.57 -27.20 41.96
C MET A 35 -1.80 -26.76 41.12
N GLN A 36 -1.58 -25.90 40.12
CA GLN A 36 -2.62 -25.40 39.22
C GLN A 36 -2.81 -26.39 38.04
N PRO A 37 -4.06 -26.71 37.65
CA PRO A 37 -4.34 -27.49 36.46
C PRO A 37 -3.80 -26.79 35.21
N ILE A 38 -3.12 -27.54 34.33
CA ILE A 38 -2.70 -27.04 33.02
C ILE A 38 -3.96 -26.76 32.20
N THR A 39 -4.09 -25.53 31.70
CA THR A 39 -5.20 -25.15 30.82
C THR A 39 -5.04 -25.80 29.44
N PRO A 40 -6.14 -26.16 28.75
CA PRO A 40 -6.05 -26.64 27.38
C PRO A 40 -5.66 -25.51 26.42
N PRO A 41 -5.06 -25.83 25.26
CA PRO A 41 -4.80 -24.83 24.23
C PRO A 41 -6.11 -24.17 23.78
N PRO A 42 -6.10 -22.87 23.47
CA PRO A 42 -7.29 -22.15 23.04
C PRO A 42 -7.85 -22.75 21.74
N PRO A 43 -9.19 -22.75 21.56
CA PRO A 43 -9.81 -23.31 20.36
C PRO A 43 -9.37 -22.54 19.10
N MET A 44 -9.26 -23.26 17.98
CA MET A 44 -8.93 -22.64 16.69
C MET A 44 -9.99 -21.62 16.31
N MET A 45 -9.57 -20.36 16.09
CA MET A 45 -10.47 -19.34 15.58
C MET A 45 -10.82 -19.64 14.11
N PRO A 46 -12.06 -19.40 13.66
CA PRO A 46 -12.42 -19.58 12.26
C PRO A 46 -11.69 -18.55 11.38
N VAL A 47 -11.36 -18.96 10.16
CA VAL A 47 -10.79 -18.05 9.15
C VAL A 47 -11.83 -16.96 8.84
N PRO A 48 -11.46 -15.67 8.93
CA PRO A 48 -12.37 -14.59 8.60
C PRO A 48 -12.92 -14.70 7.18
N THR A 49 -14.15 -14.26 6.98
CA THR A 49 -14.78 -14.31 5.64
C THR A 49 -14.02 -13.41 4.66
N ALA A 50 -14.08 -13.74 3.37
CA ALA A 50 -13.50 -12.88 2.32
C ALA A 50 -14.02 -11.43 2.40
N LYS A 51 -15.30 -11.24 2.74
CA LYS A 51 -15.90 -9.92 2.95
C LYS A 51 -15.24 -9.17 4.11
N TRP A 52 -14.93 -9.87 5.20
CA TRP A 52 -14.25 -9.28 6.35
C TRP A 52 -12.81 -8.90 6.01
N LEU A 53 -12.05 -9.79 5.35
CA LEU A 53 -10.67 -9.52 4.92
C LEU A 53 -10.60 -8.29 4.00
N LEU A 54 -11.52 -8.18 3.04
CA LEU A 54 -11.63 -7.01 2.17
C LEU A 54 -12.00 -5.74 2.95
N SER A 55 -12.87 -5.84 3.95
CA SER A 55 -13.25 -4.67 4.76
C SER A 55 -12.12 -4.16 5.65
N VAL A 56 -11.31 -5.06 6.22
CA VAL A 56 -10.14 -4.69 7.03
C VAL A 56 -9.04 -4.11 6.15
N HIS A 57 -8.77 -4.72 5.01
CA HIS A 57 -7.81 -4.19 4.02
C HIS A 57 -8.21 -2.79 3.53
N ALA A 58 -9.50 -2.58 3.25
CA ALA A 58 -10.01 -1.28 2.86
C ALA A 58 -9.93 -0.23 3.97
N GLU A 59 -9.99 -0.62 5.24
CA GLU A 59 -9.80 0.28 6.39
C GLU A 59 -8.32 0.60 6.62
N ASP A 60 -7.43 -0.38 6.44
CA ASP A 60 -5.97 -0.20 6.58
C ASP A 60 -5.43 0.76 5.52
N ILE A 61 -5.92 0.65 4.27
CA ILE A 61 -5.61 1.59 3.20
C ILE A 61 -6.13 3.01 3.50
N ARG A 62 -7.27 3.15 4.18
CA ARG A 62 -7.80 4.47 4.56
C ARG A 62 -6.95 5.19 5.61
N GLN A 63 -6.12 4.46 6.37
CA GLN A 63 -5.28 5.00 7.44
C GLN A 63 -3.85 5.33 6.98
N GLY A 64 -3.44 4.90 5.79
CA GLY A 64 -2.14 5.23 5.20
C GLY A 64 -2.20 6.50 4.35
N ASP A 65 -1.26 7.43 4.55
CA ASP A 65 -1.12 8.64 3.74
C ASP A 65 -1.05 8.30 2.25
N ILE A 66 -1.99 8.86 1.51
CA ILE A 66 -2.25 8.62 0.10
C ILE A 66 -1.29 9.47 -0.74
N HIS A 67 -0.59 8.81 -1.66
CA HIS A 67 -0.17 9.44 -2.91
C HIS A 67 -0.73 8.59 -4.04
N LEU A 68 -1.29 9.25 -5.06
CA LEU A 68 -1.48 8.78 -6.42
C LEU A 68 -0.58 7.58 -6.77
N ARG A 69 -1.13 6.36 -6.65
CA ARG A 69 -0.43 5.13 -7.03
C ARG A 69 -1.47 4.12 -7.46
N VAL A 70 -1.36 3.61 -8.68
CA VAL A 70 -1.64 2.19 -8.84
C VAL A 70 -0.50 1.49 -8.12
N HIS A 71 -0.73 1.26 -6.83
CA HIS A 71 0.01 0.33 -6.03
C HIS A 71 -0.27 -1.05 -6.62
N LEU A 72 0.49 -1.43 -7.65
CA LEU A 72 0.68 -2.84 -7.98
C LEU A 72 1.64 -3.44 -6.95
N GLU A 73 1.36 -3.19 -5.66
CA GLU A 73 2.22 -3.60 -4.59
C GLU A 73 2.22 -5.11 -4.61
N ASN A 74 3.37 -5.68 -4.91
CA ASN A 74 3.75 -6.99 -4.41
C ASN A 74 4.03 -6.90 -2.89
N GLY A 75 3.17 -6.15 -2.21
CA GLY A 75 3.18 -5.91 -0.79
C GLY A 75 2.58 -7.15 -0.17
N LEU A 76 3.48 -7.98 0.33
CA LEU A 76 3.19 -9.03 1.25
C LEU A 76 2.55 -8.39 2.51
N HIS A 77 1.27 -8.03 2.47
CA HIS A 77 0.44 -8.35 3.62
C HIS A 77 0.38 -9.88 3.60
N LYS A 78 1.44 -10.51 4.11
CA LYS A 78 1.35 -11.85 4.68
C LYS A 78 0.19 -11.69 5.66
N ALA A 79 -1.02 -12.04 5.24
CA ALA A 79 -2.12 -12.24 6.15
C ALA A 79 -1.66 -13.39 7.03
N ALA A 80 -0.99 -13.05 8.14
CA ALA A 80 -0.36 -13.95 9.09
C ALA A 80 0.11 -15.29 8.48
N GLY A 81 1.15 -15.27 7.62
CA GLY A 81 1.77 -16.50 7.12
C GLY A 81 1.07 -17.21 5.96
N THR A 82 -0.01 -16.65 5.40
CA THR A 82 -0.65 -17.22 4.19
C THR A 82 -0.05 -16.65 2.91
N ALA A 83 0.36 -17.52 1.99
CA ALA A 83 0.93 -17.17 0.68
C ALA A 83 -0.15 -16.64 -0.27
N ALA A 84 -0.70 -15.47 0.05
CA ALA A 84 -1.68 -14.77 -0.78
C ALA A 84 -1.09 -13.45 -1.28
N TRP A 85 -1.43 -13.11 -2.52
CA TRP A 85 -1.02 -11.91 -3.24
C TRP A 85 -2.20 -10.98 -3.36
N VAL A 86 -2.04 -9.72 -2.96
CA VAL A 86 -3.03 -8.66 -3.20
C VAL A 86 -2.54 -7.79 -4.34
N THR A 87 -3.44 -7.38 -5.21
CA THR A 87 -3.19 -6.30 -6.17
C THR A 87 -4.29 -5.28 -6.05
N ASN A 88 -3.91 -4.02 -5.90
CA ASN A 88 -4.82 -2.89 -5.80
C ASN A 88 -4.69 -2.00 -7.03
N VAL A 89 -5.81 -1.43 -7.47
CA VAL A 89 -5.85 -0.36 -8.46
C VAL A 89 -6.48 0.85 -7.77
N GLY A 90 -5.71 1.91 -7.59
CA GLY A 90 -6.14 3.18 -7.00
C GLY A 90 -6.31 4.28 -8.06
N ASN A 91 -7.08 5.31 -7.73
CA ASN A 91 -7.19 6.52 -8.53
C ASN A 91 -6.35 7.68 -7.95
N GLU A 92 -6.49 8.84 -8.57
CA GLU A 92 -5.78 10.06 -8.21
C GLU A 92 -6.12 10.64 -6.84
N HIS A 93 -7.25 10.25 -6.29
CA HIS A 93 -7.74 10.67 -4.99
C HIS A 93 -7.39 9.66 -3.87
N GLY A 94 -6.57 8.65 -4.19
CA GLY A 94 -6.22 7.56 -3.27
C GLY A 94 -7.34 6.59 -2.96
N GLN A 95 -8.40 6.61 -3.74
CA GLN A 95 -9.48 5.66 -3.59
C GLN A 95 -9.10 4.37 -4.30
N VAL A 96 -9.30 3.24 -3.62
CA VAL A 96 -9.14 1.93 -4.24
C VAL A 96 -10.35 1.65 -5.13
N LEU A 97 -10.13 1.56 -6.43
CA LEU A 97 -11.14 1.22 -7.43
C LEU A 97 -11.42 -0.28 -7.47
N MET A 98 -10.38 -1.10 -7.28
CA MET A 98 -10.50 -2.55 -7.30
C MET A 98 -9.31 -3.20 -6.59
N SER A 99 -9.59 -4.29 -5.87
CA SER A 99 -8.58 -5.18 -5.30
C SER A 99 -8.84 -6.62 -5.75
N VAL A 100 -7.78 -7.35 -6.06
CA VAL A 100 -7.82 -8.79 -6.29
C VAL A 100 -6.85 -9.47 -5.33
N LEU A 101 -7.35 -10.48 -4.62
CA LEU A 101 -6.57 -11.35 -3.75
C LEU A 101 -6.46 -12.73 -4.41
N THR A 102 -5.24 -13.20 -4.67
CA THR A 102 -4.95 -14.46 -5.33
C THR A 102 -3.95 -15.30 -4.55
N SER A 103 -3.88 -16.60 -4.83
CA SER A 103 -2.88 -17.49 -4.23
C SER A 103 -1.50 -17.38 -4.90
N HIS A 104 -1.45 -16.85 -6.12
CA HIS A 104 -0.22 -16.70 -6.89
C HIS A 104 -0.16 -15.31 -7.52
N GLU A 105 1.07 -14.87 -7.71
CA GLU A 105 1.40 -13.61 -8.36
C GLU A 105 0.82 -13.55 -9.78
N GLY A 106 0.25 -12.41 -10.16
CA GLY A 106 -0.28 -12.18 -11.51
C GLY A 106 -1.59 -12.89 -11.86
N GLN A 107 -2.05 -13.84 -11.04
CA GLN A 107 -3.36 -14.47 -11.22
C GLN A 107 -4.48 -13.43 -11.08
N GLY A 108 -5.54 -13.58 -11.88
CA GLY A 108 -6.72 -12.70 -11.82
C GLY A 108 -6.53 -11.27 -12.36
N LEU A 109 -5.32 -10.85 -12.74
CA LEU A 109 -5.06 -9.49 -13.24
C LEU A 109 -5.76 -9.20 -14.57
N LEU A 110 -5.77 -10.14 -15.52
CA LEU A 110 -6.43 -9.92 -16.81
C LEU A 110 -7.96 -9.75 -16.68
N PRO A 111 -8.69 -10.60 -15.93
CA PRO A 111 -10.11 -10.35 -15.62
C PRO A 111 -10.33 -9.02 -14.88
N MET A 112 -9.46 -8.65 -13.94
CA MET A 112 -9.54 -7.41 -13.18
C MET A 112 -9.47 -6.18 -14.10
N THR A 113 -8.43 -6.12 -14.92
CA THR A 113 -8.15 -5.02 -15.84
C THR A 113 -9.22 -4.92 -16.93
N THR A 114 -9.61 -6.05 -17.52
CA THR A 114 -10.72 -6.12 -18.49
C THR A 114 -12.03 -5.60 -17.89
N GLY A 115 -12.35 -6.01 -16.66
CA GLY A 115 -13.54 -5.54 -15.95
C GLY A 115 -13.49 -4.03 -15.65
N LEU A 116 -12.32 -3.49 -15.35
CA LEU A 116 -12.17 -2.05 -15.11
C LEU A 116 -12.34 -1.24 -16.39
N VAL A 117 -11.72 -1.66 -17.49
CA VAL A 117 -11.88 -1.04 -18.83
C VAL A 117 -13.35 -0.99 -19.21
N LYS A 118 -14.05 -2.13 -19.09
CA LYS A 118 -15.47 -2.25 -19.41
C LYS A 118 -16.35 -1.32 -18.55
N ARG A 119 -16.07 -1.19 -17.24
CA ARG A 119 -16.84 -0.27 -16.38
C ARG A 119 -16.69 1.20 -16.78
N TYR A 120 -15.49 1.61 -17.20
CA TYR A 120 -15.27 2.98 -17.70
C TYR A 120 -16.06 3.23 -18.98
N GLU A 121 -16.04 2.26 -19.90
CA GLU A 121 -16.81 2.29 -21.14
C GLU A 121 -18.33 2.38 -20.87
N GLU A 122 -18.86 1.50 -20.02
CA GLU A 122 -20.28 1.47 -19.66
C GLU A 122 -20.74 2.74 -18.91
N ALA A 123 -19.85 3.34 -18.12
CA ALA A 123 -20.13 4.60 -17.42
C ALA A 123 -19.99 5.83 -18.32
N GLY A 124 -19.52 5.69 -19.56
CA GLY A 124 -19.21 6.82 -20.45
C GLY A 124 -18.10 7.73 -19.91
N VAL A 125 -17.23 7.20 -19.04
CA VAL A 125 -16.12 7.95 -18.44
C VAL A 125 -14.88 7.77 -19.30
N ALA A 126 -14.17 8.87 -19.56
CA ALA A 126 -12.95 8.83 -20.35
C ALA A 126 -11.87 7.93 -19.69
N PRO A 127 -11.12 7.15 -20.47
CA PRO A 127 -9.99 6.38 -19.97
C PRO A 127 -8.94 7.26 -19.25
N PRO A 128 -8.23 6.71 -18.26
CA PRO A 128 -7.09 7.40 -17.67
C PRO A 128 -5.98 7.58 -18.70
N LYS A 129 -5.31 8.74 -18.66
CA LYS A 129 -4.17 9.04 -19.55
C LYS A 129 -2.86 8.46 -19.05
N LEU A 130 -2.76 8.12 -17.77
CA LEU A 130 -1.52 7.75 -17.12
C LEU A 130 -1.75 6.63 -16.11
N LEU A 131 -0.87 5.64 -16.13
CA LEU A 131 -0.86 4.51 -15.20
C LEU A 131 0.55 4.30 -14.65
N TYR A 132 0.69 4.36 -13.33
CA TYR A 132 1.93 4.01 -12.64
C TYR A 132 1.90 2.54 -12.22
N VAL A 133 2.96 1.79 -12.45
CA VAL A 133 3.04 0.37 -12.02
C VAL A 133 4.40 0.06 -11.46
N ASP A 134 4.45 -0.85 -10.51
CA ASP A 134 5.67 -1.27 -9.79
C ASP A 134 6.65 -2.04 -10.70
N ARG A 135 6.10 -2.71 -11.71
CA ARG A 135 6.81 -3.61 -12.62
C ARG A 135 6.11 -3.69 -13.97
N ASP A 136 6.79 -4.31 -14.93
CA ASP A 136 6.23 -4.57 -16.26
C ASP A 136 5.80 -3.31 -17.04
N CYS A 137 6.24 -2.12 -16.59
CA CYS A 137 6.05 -0.83 -17.27
C CYS A 137 6.94 -0.68 -18.51
N CYS A 138 8.12 -1.29 -18.51
CA CYS A 138 9.12 -1.14 -19.56
C CYS A 138 8.90 -2.19 -20.66
N SER A 139 9.18 -1.80 -21.90
CA SER A 139 9.25 -2.70 -23.05
C SER A 139 10.33 -2.22 -24.00
N SER A 140 11.12 -3.15 -24.53
CA SER A 140 12.16 -2.86 -25.53
C SER A 140 11.64 -2.95 -26.97
N LEU A 141 10.47 -3.56 -27.19
CA LEU A 141 10.00 -3.97 -28.53
C LEU A 141 8.51 -3.68 -28.78
N GLY A 142 7.90 -2.76 -28.04
CA GLY A 142 6.50 -2.35 -28.27
C GLY A 142 5.72 -2.08 -26.98
N THR A 143 4.47 -2.52 -26.94
CA THR A 143 3.57 -2.35 -25.78
C THR A 143 4.11 -3.09 -24.55
N SER A 144 4.10 -2.45 -23.38
CA SER A 144 4.49 -3.10 -22.12
C SER A 144 3.46 -4.15 -21.70
N LYS A 145 3.85 -5.16 -20.93
CA LYS A 145 2.89 -6.18 -20.45
C LYS A 145 1.78 -5.54 -19.63
N ALA A 146 2.10 -4.51 -18.85
CA ALA A 146 1.11 -3.71 -18.13
C ALA A 146 0.13 -3.04 -19.10
N ALA A 147 0.61 -2.34 -20.13
CA ALA A 147 -0.26 -1.71 -21.13
C ALA A 147 -1.12 -2.72 -21.89
N ALA A 148 -0.58 -3.90 -22.21
CA ALA A 148 -1.31 -4.95 -22.92
C ALA A 148 -2.54 -5.47 -22.15
N MET A 149 -2.50 -5.46 -20.81
CA MET A 149 -3.65 -5.83 -19.98
C MET A 149 -4.81 -4.82 -20.07
N PHE A 150 -4.53 -3.57 -20.43
CA PHE A 150 -5.51 -2.49 -20.59
C PHE A 150 -5.78 -2.17 -22.07
N SER A 151 -5.99 -3.20 -22.89
CA SER A 151 -6.09 -3.09 -24.35
C SER A 151 -7.17 -2.11 -24.88
N GLY A 152 -8.20 -1.78 -24.09
CA GLY A 152 -9.20 -0.76 -24.46
C GLY A 152 -8.79 0.69 -24.23
N TRP A 153 -7.60 0.95 -23.66
CA TRP A 153 -7.10 2.28 -23.33
C TRP A 153 -5.84 2.60 -24.14
N SER A 154 -5.99 2.86 -25.45
CA SER A 154 -4.88 3.04 -26.39
C SER A 154 -3.98 4.24 -26.11
N ASP A 155 -4.56 5.32 -25.57
CA ASP A 155 -3.85 6.59 -25.32
C ASP A 155 -3.24 6.63 -23.92
N MET A 156 -3.41 5.57 -23.12
CA MET A 156 -2.88 5.48 -21.77
C MET A 156 -1.37 5.25 -21.80
N VAL A 157 -0.66 6.11 -21.08
CA VAL A 157 0.78 6.00 -20.89
C VAL A 157 1.08 5.20 -19.63
N VAL A 158 1.92 4.17 -19.73
CA VAL A 158 2.40 3.43 -18.56
C VAL A 158 3.77 3.97 -18.11
N ARG A 159 3.92 4.15 -16.80
CA ARG A 159 5.15 4.60 -16.13
C ARG A 159 5.50 3.71 -14.95
N LEU A 160 6.78 3.71 -14.60
CA LEU A 160 7.24 3.06 -13.37
C LEU A 160 6.79 3.91 -12.18
N ASP A 161 6.27 3.25 -11.16
CA ASP A 161 5.99 3.88 -9.87
C ASP A 161 7.25 4.56 -9.30
N VAL A 162 7.06 5.73 -8.69
CA VAL A 162 8.15 6.57 -8.19
C VAL A 162 8.95 5.91 -7.06
N TRP A 163 8.29 5.15 -6.17
CA TRP A 163 9.00 4.41 -5.13
C TRP A 163 9.87 3.31 -5.73
N HIS A 164 9.34 2.57 -6.69
CA HIS A 164 10.12 1.57 -7.44
C HIS A 164 11.24 2.20 -8.26
N PHE A 165 11.02 3.37 -8.85
CA PHE A 165 12.06 4.15 -9.52
C PHE A 165 13.21 4.49 -8.56
N MET A 166 12.90 5.08 -7.40
CA MET A 166 13.90 5.41 -6.38
C MET A 166 14.66 4.17 -5.93
N ARG A 167 13.98 3.05 -5.65
CA ARG A 167 14.63 1.78 -5.27
C ARG A 167 15.56 1.23 -6.35
N ARG A 168 15.18 1.32 -7.63
CA ARG A 168 16.04 0.88 -8.74
C ARG A 168 17.26 1.79 -8.90
N PHE A 169 17.07 3.09 -8.73
CA PHE A 169 18.16 4.07 -8.77
C PHE A 169 19.17 3.80 -7.65
N THR A 170 18.69 3.55 -6.43
CA THR A 170 19.54 3.36 -5.26
C THR A 170 20.27 2.02 -5.24
N ALA A 171 19.65 0.96 -5.76
CA ALA A 171 20.29 -0.35 -5.88
C ALA A 171 21.57 -0.34 -6.72
N GLY A 172 21.73 0.63 -7.63
CA GLY A 172 22.97 0.82 -8.41
C GLY A 172 24.08 1.54 -7.66
N LEU A 173 23.79 2.14 -6.50
CA LEU A 173 24.71 2.99 -5.75
C LEU A 173 25.12 2.39 -4.40
N HIS A 174 24.20 1.69 -3.73
CA HIS A 174 24.41 1.17 -2.38
C HIS A 174 23.44 0.01 -2.06
N THR A 175 23.74 -0.76 -1.01
CA THR A 175 22.80 -1.74 -0.45
C THR A 175 21.81 -1.08 0.50
N ASP A 176 20.66 -1.70 0.71
CA ASP A 176 19.65 -1.28 1.69
C ASP A 176 20.13 -1.40 3.14
N SER A 177 21.16 -2.21 3.38
CA SER A 177 21.79 -2.42 4.67
C SER A 177 22.76 -1.29 5.07
N HIS A 178 23.01 -0.32 4.18
CA HIS A 178 23.94 0.78 4.47
C HIS A 178 23.33 1.78 5.48
N PRO A 179 24.06 2.23 6.52
CA PRO A 179 23.51 3.12 7.55
C PRO A 179 22.94 4.46 7.02
N LEU A 180 23.46 4.94 5.89
CA LEU A 180 22.99 6.18 5.25
C LEU A 180 21.86 5.97 4.22
N TYR A 181 21.40 4.74 3.99
CA TYR A 181 20.36 4.43 3.00
C TYR A 181 19.11 5.29 3.21
N SER A 182 18.59 5.31 4.44
CA SER A 182 17.37 6.04 4.77
C SER A 182 17.53 7.55 4.55
N LEU A 183 18.67 8.12 4.96
CA LEU A 183 18.96 9.54 4.75
C LEU A 183 19.07 9.87 3.25
N PHE A 184 19.70 9.00 2.48
CA PHE A 184 19.80 9.15 1.03
C PHE A 184 18.42 9.11 0.37
N MET A 185 17.57 8.16 0.74
CA MET A 185 16.19 8.06 0.23
C MET A 185 15.37 9.31 0.53
N VAL A 186 15.47 9.87 1.74
CA VAL A 186 14.78 11.14 2.08
C VAL A 186 15.26 12.28 1.18
N ARG A 187 16.58 12.41 0.97
CA ARG A 187 17.13 13.46 0.10
C ARG A 187 16.74 13.27 -1.35
N LEU A 188 16.80 12.04 -1.86
CA LEU A 188 16.38 11.70 -3.21
C LEU A 188 14.90 12.03 -3.42
N SER A 189 14.04 11.71 -2.44
CA SER A 189 12.62 12.06 -2.46
C SER A 189 12.44 13.58 -2.60
N GLY A 190 13.14 14.36 -1.77
CA GLY A 190 13.09 15.83 -1.82
C GLY A 190 13.63 16.45 -3.11
N CYS A 191 14.38 15.70 -3.92
CA CYS A 191 14.82 16.14 -5.26
C CYS A 191 13.84 15.76 -6.38
N ILE A 192 12.98 14.76 -6.15
CA ILE A 192 12.03 14.25 -7.14
C ILE A 192 10.67 14.94 -6.99
N PHE A 193 10.22 15.13 -5.75
CA PHE A 193 8.94 15.73 -5.45
C PHE A 193 9.08 17.23 -5.23
N VAL A 194 8.10 17.95 -5.75
CA VAL A 194 7.89 19.38 -5.50
C VAL A 194 6.47 19.54 -4.98
N TRP A 195 6.30 20.43 -4.03
CA TRP A 195 4.97 20.81 -3.55
C TRP A 195 4.21 21.53 -4.67
N ASP A 196 2.91 21.27 -4.75
CA ASP A 196 2.05 22.02 -5.65
C ASP A 196 1.99 23.49 -5.21
N GLU A 197 2.18 24.40 -6.17
CA GLU A 197 2.22 25.84 -5.89
C GLU A 197 0.86 26.35 -5.37
N GLY A 198 -0.25 25.82 -5.89
CA GLY A 198 -1.60 26.16 -5.46
C GLY A 198 -1.86 25.73 -4.02
N ASP A 199 -1.54 24.48 -3.68
CA ASP A 199 -1.69 23.95 -2.32
C ASP A 199 -0.78 24.68 -1.33
N MET A 200 0.46 25.00 -1.74
CA MET A 200 1.36 25.81 -0.92
C MET A 200 0.79 27.21 -0.65
N ASN A 201 0.17 27.84 -1.65
CA ASN A 201 -0.46 29.14 -1.47
C ASN A 201 -1.64 29.06 -0.48
N LEU A 202 -2.46 28.02 -0.56
CA LEU A 202 -3.57 27.80 0.38
C LEU A 202 -3.07 27.53 1.79
N LEU A 203 -2.03 26.70 1.95
CA LEU A 203 -1.42 26.41 3.24
C LEU A 203 -0.83 27.67 3.87
N MET A 204 -0.14 28.48 3.07
CA MET A 204 0.44 29.74 3.52
C MET A 204 -0.65 30.71 3.99
N GLU A 205 -1.73 30.84 3.24
CA GLU A 205 -2.85 31.69 3.62
C GLU A 205 -3.55 31.18 4.89
N ALA A 206 -3.75 29.86 5.03
CA ALA A 206 -4.26 29.27 6.27
C ALA A 206 -3.33 29.56 7.45
N LYS A 207 -2.01 29.44 7.26
CA LYS A 207 -1.02 29.70 8.31
C LYS A 207 -1.01 31.18 8.73
N ARG A 208 -1.18 32.09 7.78
CA ARG A 208 -1.29 33.53 8.05
C ARG A 208 -2.47 33.81 8.97
N ARG A 209 -3.66 33.32 8.62
CA ARG A 209 -4.88 33.50 9.44
C ARG A 209 -4.73 32.90 10.83
N GLU A 210 -4.14 31.70 10.94
CA GLU A 210 -3.86 31.05 12.23
C GLU A 210 -3.00 31.96 13.13
N LEU A 211 -1.92 32.55 12.59
CA LEU A 211 -1.02 33.41 13.34
C LEU A 211 -1.66 34.75 13.73
N GLU A 212 -2.48 35.33 12.84
CA GLU A 212 -3.19 36.56 13.11
C GLU A 212 -4.28 36.38 14.19
N GLN A 213 -4.98 35.24 14.17
CA GLN A 213 -6.07 34.94 15.11
C GLN A 213 -5.55 34.45 16.46
N ASN A 214 -4.59 33.55 16.48
CA ASN A 214 -4.15 32.87 17.71
C ASN A 214 -2.97 33.55 18.40
N GLN A 215 -2.14 34.28 17.65
CA GLN A 215 -0.88 34.85 18.16
C GLN A 215 -0.79 36.37 17.95
N ALA A 216 -1.78 37.00 17.32
CA ALA A 216 -1.82 38.42 16.97
C ALA A 216 -0.60 38.91 16.16
N ILE A 217 0.11 38.01 15.48
CA ILE A 217 1.28 38.34 14.63
C ILE A 217 0.77 38.72 13.24
N ARG A 218 1.06 39.95 12.79
CA ARG A 218 0.61 40.50 11.50
C ARG A 218 1.78 40.99 10.65
N GLY A 219 1.56 41.06 9.33
CA GLY A 219 2.50 41.69 8.39
C GLY A 219 3.76 40.88 8.08
N LEU A 220 3.73 39.57 8.29
CA LEU A 220 4.83 38.67 7.91
C LEU A 220 4.98 38.62 6.39
N THR A 221 6.24 38.63 5.91
CA THR A 221 6.53 38.33 4.51
C THR A 221 6.28 36.84 4.21
N ASN A 222 6.12 36.49 2.94
CA ASN A 222 5.96 35.09 2.52
C ASN A 222 7.15 34.22 2.96
N GLU A 223 8.38 34.76 2.94
CA GLU A 223 9.57 34.03 3.39
C GLU A 223 9.53 33.72 4.90
N GLN A 224 9.12 34.71 5.71
CA GLN A 224 8.99 34.54 7.16
C GLN A 224 7.86 33.59 7.54
N LEU A 225 6.79 33.57 6.74
CA LEU A 225 5.65 32.68 6.92
C LEU A 225 6.00 31.24 6.50
N ALA A 226 6.74 31.07 5.42
CA ALA A 226 7.23 29.76 4.95
C ALA A 226 8.18 29.12 5.98
N GLY A 227 9.07 29.92 6.58
CA GLY A 227 9.96 29.45 7.66
C GLY A 227 9.25 29.01 8.94
N ARG A 228 7.93 29.25 9.05
CA ARG A 228 7.08 28.83 10.18
C ARG A 228 6.20 27.62 9.85
N LEU A 229 6.27 27.09 8.64
CA LEU A 229 5.61 25.84 8.28
C LEU A 229 6.36 24.67 8.91
N THR A 230 5.61 23.77 9.52
CA THR A 230 6.18 22.54 10.09
C THR A 230 6.22 21.43 9.06
N SER A 231 7.14 20.47 9.22
CA SER A 231 7.20 19.28 8.37
C SER A 231 5.89 18.49 8.36
N LYS A 232 5.12 18.52 9.46
CA LYS A 232 3.80 17.88 9.53
C LYS A 232 2.77 18.59 8.64
N GLN A 233 2.80 19.92 8.60
CA GLN A 233 1.93 20.68 7.70
C GLN A 233 2.30 20.44 6.24
N LEU A 234 3.60 20.42 5.94
CA LEU A 234 4.12 20.13 4.60
C LEU A 234 3.90 18.68 4.15
N ALA A 235 3.59 17.74 5.04
CA ALA A 235 3.38 16.34 4.67
C ALA A 235 1.98 16.07 4.08
N HIS A 236 1.03 16.99 4.28
CA HIS A 236 -0.35 16.88 3.80
C HIS A 236 -0.59 17.60 2.46
N HIS A 237 0.46 18.15 1.85
CA HIS A 237 0.46 18.98 0.64
C HIS A 237 1.70 18.66 -0.20
#